data_AF-A0A1W1B9R1-F1
#
_entry.id   AF-A0A1W1B9R1-F1
#
_cell.length_a   1.000
_cell.length_b   1.000
_cell.length_c   1.000
_cell.angle_alpha   90.00
_cell.angle_beta   90.00
_cell.angle_gamma   90.00
#
_symmetry.space_group_name_H-M   'P 1'
#
loop_
_entity.id
_entity.type
_entity.pdbx_description
1 polymer ?
#
loop_
_entity_poly.entity_id
_entity_poly.type
_entity_poly.pdbx_seq_one_letter_code
_entity_poly.pdbx_strand_id
1 'polypeptide(L)'
;MQNPIKEIEYALDILGLPKLITKDDIKKQYHFLAKKYHPDLGGSASQMEEINHAYQYLMKYIEEFRYTFDEEEISKQFPGADHAQRFKP
;
A
#
# COMPACT_ATOMS: atom_id res chain seq x y z
N MET A 1 -19.42 10.08 -9.75
CA MET A 1 -18.82 9.57 -8.51
C MET A 1 -17.53 8.90 -8.89
N GLN A 2 -16.39 9.30 -8.31
CA GLN A 2 -15.13 8.60 -8.57
C GLN A 2 -15.24 7.16 -8.07
N ASN A 3 -14.77 6.20 -8.87
CA ASN A 3 -14.82 4.78 -8.54
C ASN A 3 -13.53 4.42 -7.77
N PRO A 4 -13.59 4.12 -6.46
CA PRO A 4 -12.39 3.87 -5.65
C PRO A 4 -11.52 2.74 -6.18
N ILE A 5 -12.12 1.73 -6.82
CA ILE A 5 -11.39 0.61 -7.41
C ILE A 5 -10.48 1.12 -8.54
N LYS A 6 -11.00 1.98 -9.42
CA LYS A 6 -10.22 2.55 -10.53
C LYS A 6 -9.10 3.46 -10.05
N GLU A 7 -9.34 4.25 -8.99
CA GLU A 7 -8.31 5.11 -8.40
C GLU A 7 -7.17 4.29 -7.77
N ILE A 8 -7.49 3.20 -7.09
CA ILE A 8 -6.47 2.28 -6.54
C ILE A 8 -5.68 1.62 -7.68
N GLU A 9 -6.35 1.12 -8.72
CA GLU A 9 -5.67 0.52 -9.87
C GLU A 9 -4.75 1.52 -10.57
N TYR A 10 -5.22 2.73 -10.81
CA TYR A 10 -4.40 3.81 -11.38
C TYR A 10 -3.20 4.16 -10.48
N ALA A 11 -3.40 4.27 -9.16
CA ALA A 11 -2.31 4.57 -8.25
C ALA A 11 -1.24 3.46 -8.19
N LEU A 12 -1.67 2.18 -8.27
CA LEU A 12 -0.76 1.05 -8.39
C LEU A 12 0.03 1.10 -9.71
N ASP A 13 -0.62 1.45 -10.82
CA ASP A 13 0.03 1.57 -12.13
C ASP A 13 1.06 2.71 -12.16
N ILE A 14 0.72 3.88 -11.60
CA ILE A 14 1.64 5.03 -11.50
C ILE A 14 2.88 4.69 -10.66
N LEU A 15 2.71 3.96 -9.57
CA LEU A 15 3.83 3.52 -8.74
C LEU A 15 4.52 2.27 -9.28
N GLY A 16 3.93 1.56 -10.23
CA GLY A 16 4.43 0.28 -10.75
C GLY A 16 4.43 -0.83 -9.71
N LEU A 17 3.39 -0.89 -8.87
CA LEU A 17 3.26 -1.85 -7.77
C LEU A 17 2.26 -2.98 -8.11
N PRO A 18 2.54 -4.23 -7.70
CA PRO A 18 1.56 -5.30 -7.80
C PRO A 18 0.43 -5.14 -6.77
N LYS A 19 -0.68 -5.87 -6.95
CA LYS A 19 -1.86 -5.81 -6.06
C LYS A 19 -1.60 -6.35 -4.64
N LEU A 20 -0.58 -7.20 -4.47
CA LEU A 20 -0.19 -7.79 -3.18
C LEU A 20 1.16 -7.22 -2.76
N ILE A 21 1.13 -6.30 -1.79
CA ILE A 21 2.26 -5.51 -1.31
C ILE A 21 2.07 -5.10 0.15
N THR A 22 3.16 -4.72 0.80
CA THR A 22 3.14 -4.13 2.14
C THR A 22 3.15 -2.59 2.09
N LYS A 23 2.79 -1.96 3.21
CA LYS A 23 2.95 -0.50 3.40
C LYS A 23 4.38 -0.02 3.15
N ASP A 24 5.36 -0.85 3.49
CA ASP A 24 6.78 -0.54 3.31
C ASP A 24 7.18 -0.55 1.83
N ASP A 25 6.62 -1.47 1.03
CA ASP A 25 6.84 -1.53 -0.42
C ASP A 25 6.35 -0.26 -1.12
N ILE A 26 5.18 0.26 -0.71
CA ILE A 26 4.65 1.54 -1.22
C ILE A 26 5.63 2.68 -0.95
N LYS A 27 6.14 2.78 0.28
CA LYS A 27 7.08 3.84 0.67
C LYS A 27 8.40 3.73 -0.09
N LYS A 28 8.98 2.53 -0.16
CA LYS A 28 10.22 2.27 -0.91
C LYS A 28 10.09 2.69 -2.36
N GLN A 29 9.01 2.27 -3.00
CA GLN A 29 8.76 2.58 -4.40
C GLN A 29 8.53 4.07 -4.63
N TYR A 30 7.77 4.72 -3.76
CA TYR A 30 7.60 6.18 -3.79
C TYR A 30 8.95 6.91 -3.70
N HIS A 31 9.81 6.57 -2.73
CA HIS A 31 11.11 7.22 -2.59
C HIS A 31 12.02 6.98 -3.80
N PHE A 32 11.98 5.78 -4.38
CA PHE A 32 12.70 5.46 -5.60
C PHE A 32 12.25 6.33 -6.78
N LEU A 33 10.94 6.40 -7.03
CA LEU A 33 10.37 7.20 -8.11
C LEU A 33 10.55 8.71 -7.88
N ALA A 34 10.37 9.18 -6.65
CA ALA A 34 10.57 10.57 -6.28
C ALA A 34 12.00 11.02 -6.58
N LYS A 35 13.01 10.21 -6.23
CA LYS A 35 14.41 10.51 -6.56
C LYS A 35 14.68 10.48 -8.06
N LYS A 36 13.99 9.60 -8.80
CA LYS A 36 14.17 9.46 -10.26
C LYS A 36 13.53 10.60 -11.05
N TYR A 37 12.37 11.08 -10.62
CA TYR A 37 11.54 12.06 -11.34
C TYR A 37 11.49 13.43 -10.66
N HIS A 38 12.35 13.67 -9.66
CA HIS A 38 12.39 14.98 -8.98
C HIS A 38 12.72 16.10 -9.99
N PRO A 39 11.97 17.22 -9.99
CA PRO A 39 12.24 18.33 -10.91
C PRO A 39 13.65 18.91 -10.75
N ASP A 40 14.15 19.03 -9.52
CA ASP A 40 15.53 19.51 -9.27
C ASP A 40 16.63 18.59 -9.82
N LEU A 41 16.30 17.34 -10.14
CA LEU A 41 17.22 16.37 -10.73
C LEU A 41 16.99 16.20 -12.24
N GLY A 42 16.22 17.10 -12.87
CA GLY A 42 15.89 17.08 -14.29
C GLY A 42 14.66 16.26 -14.65
N GLY A 43 13.83 15.89 -13.67
CA GLY A 43 12.53 15.25 -13.88
C GLY A 43 11.40 16.23 -14.21
N SER A 44 10.19 15.70 -14.41
CA SER A 44 8.99 16.49 -14.69
C SER A 44 8.17 16.74 -13.42
N ALA A 45 7.85 18.01 -13.15
CA ALA A 45 6.97 18.38 -12.05
C ALA A 45 5.59 17.69 -12.15
N SER A 46 5.05 17.56 -13.36
CA SER A 46 3.77 16.89 -13.60
C SER A 46 3.82 15.40 -13.29
N GLN A 47 4.92 14.71 -13.64
CA GLN A 47 5.10 13.30 -13.28
C GLN A 47 5.26 13.14 -11.76
N MET A 48 5.97 14.05 -11.11
CA MET A 48 6.14 14.03 -9.66
C MET A 48 4.81 14.28 -8.93
N GLU A 49 3.94 15.12 -9.48
CA GLU A 49 2.58 15.35 -8.96
C GLU A 49 1.72 14.07 -9.03
N GLU A 50 1.75 13.34 -10.16
CA GLU A 50 1.06 12.06 -10.30
C GLU A 50 1.56 11.02 -9.29
N ILE A 51 2.89 10.90 -9.12
CA ILE A 51 3.51 10.00 -8.14
C ILE A 51 3.08 10.36 -6.71
N ASN A 52 3.06 11.65 -6.37
CA ASN A 52 2.61 12.13 -5.07
C ASN A 52 1.13 11.80 -4.82
N HIS A 53 0.28 12.04 -5.81
CA HIS A 53 -1.15 11.75 -5.73
C HIS A 53 -1.40 10.25 -5.52
N ALA A 54 -0.77 9.40 -6.32
CA ALA A 54 -0.88 7.95 -6.21
C ALA A 54 -0.43 7.45 -4.82
N TYR A 55 0.71 7.94 -4.33
CA TYR A 55 1.21 7.61 -3.00
C TYR A 55 0.23 8.03 -1.90
N GLN A 56 -0.24 9.28 -1.93
CA GLN A 56 -1.18 9.79 -0.92
C GLN A 56 -2.49 8.99 -0.92
N TYR A 57 -3.00 8.62 -2.10
CA TYR A 57 -4.24 7.87 -2.21
C TYR A 57 -4.12 6.46 -1.61
N LEU A 58 -3.05 5.73 -1.94
CA LEU A 58 -2.82 4.40 -1.36
C LEU A 58 -2.56 4.47 0.14
N MET A 59 -1.80 5.47 0.61
CA MET A 59 -1.52 5.66 2.03
C MET A 59 -2.79 5.98 2.82
N LYS A 60 -3.66 6.84 2.28
CA LYS A 60 -4.96 7.11 2.87
C LYS A 60 -5.82 5.85 2.93
N TYR A 61 -5.90 5.10 1.83
CA TYR A 61 -6.64 3.84 1.77
C TYR A 61 -6.20 2.88 2.88
N ILE A 62 -4.89 2.64 3.03
CA ILE A 62 -4.36 1.71 4.06
C ILE A 62 -4.49 2.25 5.50
N GLU A 63 -4.39 3.56 5.71
CA GLU A 63 -4.48 4.18 7.05
C GLU A 63 -5.93 4.28 7.55
N GLU A 64 -6.90 4.32 6.64
CA GLU A 64 -8.32 4.29 6.97
C GLU A 64 -8.89 2.87 7.10
N PHE A 65 -8.06 1.82 6.98
CA PHE A 65 -8.52 0.44 7.23
C PHE A 65 -9.07 0.31 8.64
N ARG A 66 -10.25 -0.26 8.71
CA ARG A 66 -10.85 -0.69 9.97
C ARG A 66 -10.51 -2.15 10.17
N TYR A 67 -9.98 -2.43 11.36
CA TYR A 67 -9.66 -3.77 11.80
C TYR A 67 -10.74 -4.24 12.76
N THR A 68 -11.14 -5.50 12.66
CA THR A 68 -11.84 -6.18 13.75
C THR A 68 -10.82 -7.04 14.49
N PHE A 69 -10.75 -6.88 15.80
CA PHE A 69 -9.87 -7.68 16.66
C PHE A 69 -10.58 -8.95 17.15
N ASP A 70 -11.48 -9.50 16.35
CA ASP A 70 -12.12 -10.76 16.66
C ASP A 70 -11.20 -11.95 16.37
N GLU A 71 -11.54 -13.08 16.97
CA GLU A 71 -10.73 -14.30 16.90
C GLU A 71 -10.59 -14.83 15.47
N GLU A 72 -11.62 -14.66 14.63
CA GLU A 72 -11.59 -15.11 13.24
C GLU A 72 -10.65 -14.27 12.37
N GLU A 73 -10.66 -12.94 12.49
CA GLU A 73 -9.74 -12.06 11.77
C GLU A 73 -8.29 -12.30 12.21
N ILE A 74 -8.05 -12.42 13.52
CA ILE A 74 -6.72 -12.70 14.08
C ILE A 74 -6.19 -14.04 13.57
N SER A 75 -7.02 -15.10 13.55
CA SER A 75 -6.63 -16.42 13.05
C SER A 75 -6.25 -16.39 11.55
N LYS A 76 -6.97 -15.61 10.73
CA LYS A 76 -6.63 -15.42 9.30
C LYS A 76 -5.30 -14.69 9.10
N GLN A 77 -5.02 -13.67 9.90
CA GLN A 77 -3.78 -12.89 9.81
C GLN A 77 -2.56 -13.65 10.38
N PHE A 78 -2.79 -14.53 11.36
CA PHE A 78 -1.76 -15.34 12.00
C PHE A 78 -2.10 -16.84 11.95
N PRO A 79 -2.10 -17.48 10.76
CA PRO A 79 -2.54 -18.87 10.61
C PRO A 79 -1.69 -19.88 11.40
N GLY A 80 -0.49 -19.49 11.86
CA GLY A 80 0.39 -20.32 12.69
C GLY A 80 0.21 -20.15 14.21
N ALA A 81 -0.47 -19.10 14.68
CA ALA A 81 -0.64 -18.85 16.11
C ALA A 81 -1.55 -19.89 16.79
N ASP A 82 -2.52 -20.41 16.04
CA ASP A 82 -3.48 -21.41 16.52
C ASP A 82 -2.83 -22.81 16.71
N HIS A 83 -1.76 -23.08 15.97
CA HIS A 83 -1.03 -24.35 16.07
C HIS A 83 -0.37 -24.53 17.45
N ALA A 84 0.04 -23.44 18.11
CA ALA A 84 0.66 -23.51 19.44
C ALA A 84 -0.33 -23.84 20.57
N GLN A 85 -1.63 -23.58 20.38
CA GLN A 85 -2.65 -23.85 21.41
C GLN A 85 -3.16 -25.29 21.37
N ARG A 86 -3.19 -25.91 20.19
CA ARG A 86 -3.74 -27.26 19.97
C ARG A 86 -2.83 -28.41 20.44
N PHE A 87 -1.56 -28.12 20.68
CA PHE A 87 -0.55 -29.08 21.17
C PHE A 87 0.01 -28.72 22.56
N LYS A 88 -0.79 -28.11 23.43
CA LYS A 88 -0.46 -28.11 24.86
C LYS A 88 -0.70 -29.53 25.42
N PRO A 89 0.29 -30.17 26.05
CA PRO A 89 0.14 -31.50 26.64
C PRO A 89 -0.84 -31.52 27.81
#